data_AF-A0A7X9JNI2-F1
#
_entry.id   AF-A0A7X9JNI2-F1
#
_cell.length_a   1.000
_cell.length_b   1.000
_cell.length_c   1.000
_cell.angle_alpha   90.00
_cell.angle_beta   90.00
_cell.angle_gamma   90.00
#
_symmetry.space_group_name_H-M   'P 1'
#
loop_
_entity.id
_entity.type
_entity.pdbx_description
1 polymer ?
#
loop_
_entity_poly.entity_id
_entity_poly.type
_entity_poly.pdbx_seq_one_letter_code
_entity_poly.pdbx_strand_id
1 'polypeptide(L)'
;MGSIEAMQAGSKDRYFQDMEDDIKKLVPEGITGRVPYKGSLSEVLYQLVGGLRAGMGYCGAKTISELHNAKFVRITHAGVVESHPHDITITSEAPNYSRE
;
A
#
# COMPACT_ATOMS: atom_id res chain seq x y z
N MET A 1 10.59 -7.46 3.24
CA MET A 1 11.93 -8.08 3.11
C MET A 1 12.57 -8.43 4.45
N GLY A 2 12.05 -7.99 5.60
CA GLY A 2 12.66 -8.25 6.92
C GLY A 2 12.03 -9.41 7.68
N SER A 3 11.25 -10.27 7.02
CA SER A 3 10.82 -11.53 7.64
C SER A 3 12.00 -12.49 7.69
N ILE A 4 11.92 -13.46 8.61
CA ILE A 4 12.98 -14.46 8.81
C ILE A 4 13.29 -15.18 7.50
N GLU A 5 12.28 -15.59 6.74
CA GLU A 5 12.44 -16.32 5.48
C GLU A 5 13.13 -15.46 4.41
N ALA A 6 12.77 -14.17 4.33
CA ALA A 6 13.40 -13.25 3.38
C ALA A 6 14.86 -12.95 3.75
N MET A 7 15.16 -12.81 5.04
CA MET A 7 16.51 -12.60 5.54
C MET A 7 17.40 -13.82 5.31
N GLN A 8 16.88 -15.03 5.51
CA GLN A 8 17.57 -16.27 5.11
C GLN A 8 17.89 -16.31 3.62
N ALA A 9 17.01 -15.78 2.78
CA ALA A 9 17.21 -15.69 1.33
C ALA A 9 18.14 -14.53 0.89
N GLY A 10 18.77 -13.82 1.84
CA GLY A 10 19.83 -12.86 1.55
C GLY A 10 19.47 -11.38 1.75
N SER A 11 18.36 -11.05 2.42
CA SER A 11 18.02 -9.65 2.72
C SER A 11 18.64 -9.08 4.00
N LYS A 12 19.49 -9.86 4.72
CA LYS A 12 20.11 -9.47 6.01
C LYS A 12 20.83 -8.11 5.97
N ASP A 13 21.56 -7.86 4.88
CA ASP A 13 22.31 -6.62 4.61
C ASP A 13 21.47 -5.34 4.78
N ARG A 14 20.20 -5.41 4.36
CA ARG A 14 19.28 -4.28 4.46
C ARG A 14 18.88 -3.93 5.89
N TYR A 15 19.12 -4.85 6.83
CA TYR A 15 18.75 -4.75 8.24
C TYR A 15 19.99 -4.79 9.15
N PHE A 16 21.20 -4.65 8.59
CA PHE A 16 22.47 -4.62 9.33
C PHE A 16 22.72 -5.89 10.17
N GLN A 17 22.23 -7.04 9.68
CA GLN A 17 22.31 -8.36 10.35
C GLN A 17 23.15 -9.37 9.56
N ASP A 18 23.99 -8.86 8.67
CA ASP A 18 24.81 -9.59 7.70
C ASP A 18 25.95 -10.37 8.37
N MET A 19 26.37 -9.95 9.57
CA MET A 19 27.35 -10.66 10.40
C MET A 19 26.71 -11.77 11.26
N GLU A 20 25.37 -11.89 11.29
CA GLU A 20 24.67 -12.88 12.09
C GLU A 20 24.29 -14.10 11.24
N ASP A 21 25.10 -15.15 11.37
CA ASP A 21 24.87 -16.42 10.68
C ASP A 21 23.82 -17.30 11.37
N ASP A 22 23.61 -17.13 12.69
CA ASP A 22 22.60 -17.88 13.43
C ASP A 22 21.22 -17.27 13.22
N ILE A 23 20.38 -17.98 12.46
CA ILE A 23 18.98 -17.64 12.20
C ILE A 23 18.22 -17.32 13.50
N LYS A 24 18.51 -18.02 14.59
CA LYS A 24 17.80 -17.84 15.87
C LYS A 24 18.11 -16.50 16.54
N LYS A 25 19.19 -15.85 16.15
CA LYS A 25 19.60 -14.54 16.67
C LYS A 25 19.19 -13.38 15.76
N LEU A 26 18.64 -13.67 14.59
CA LEU A 26 18.06 -12.64 13.74
C LEU A 26 16.89 -11.96 14.47
N VAL A 27 16.83 -10.64 14.36
CA VAL A 27 15.75 -9.80 14.85
C VAL A 27 14.91 -9.38 13.64
N PRO A 28 13.79 -10.05 13.34
CA PRO A 28 12.98 -9.73 12.17
C PRO A 28 12.20 -8.42 12.36
N GLU A 29 12.27 -7.56 11.35
CA GLU A 29 11.50 -6.31 11.24
C GLU A 29 10.35 -6.44 10.21
N GLY A 30 10.04 -7.67 9.80
CA GLY A 30 8.95 -7.98 8.89
C GLY A 30 8.26 -9.28 9.23
N ILE A 31 7.03 -9.40 8.74
CA ILE A 31 6.21 -10.61 8.88
C ILE A 31 6.00 -11.27 7.52
N THR A 32 5.68 -12.56 7.55
CA THR A 32 5.28 -13.33 6.36
C THR A 32 3.76 -13.44 6.33
N GLY A 33 3.18 -13.14 5.18
CA GLY A 33 1.73 -13.15 4.97
C GLY A 33 1.39 -13.50 3.53
N ARG A 34 0.09 -13.62 3.25
CA ARG A 34 -0.45 -13.87 1.90
C ARG A 34 -1.45 -12.80 1.54
N VAL A 35 -1.57 -12.53 0.24
CA VAL A 35 -2.56 -11.61 -0.32
C VAL A 35 -3.39 -12.33 -1.41
N PRO A 36 -4.63 -11.91 -1.67
CA PRO A 36 -5.45 -12.48 -2.74
C PRO A 36 -4.80 -12.31 -4.11
N TYR A 37 -5.07 -13.24 -5.03
CA TYR A 37 -4.72 -13.08 -6.44
C TYR A 37 -5.52 -11.92 -7.05
N LYS A 38 -4.83 -10.99 -7.73
CA LYS A 38 -5.42 -9.73 -8.25
C LYS A 38 -5.54 -9.68 -9.77
N GLY A 39 -5.36 -10.81 -10.48
CA GLY A 39 -5.41 -10.84 -11.95
C GLY A 39 -4.08 -10.41 -12.57
N SER A 40 -4.15 -9.74 -13.73
CA SER A 40 -2.97 -9.28 -14.45
C SER A 40 -2.41 -7.97 -13.87
N LEU A 41 -1.11 -7.77 -14.00
CA LEU A 41 -0.45 -6.52 -13.61
C LEU A 41 -1.05 -5.30 -14.34
N SER A 42 -1.40 -5.45 -15.62
CA SER A 42 -1.99 -4.38 -16.44
C SER A 42 -3.31 -3.88 -15.89
N GLU A 43 -4.18 -4.77 -15.38
CA GLU A 43 -5.48 -4.40 -14.81
C GLU A 43 -5.31 -3.58 -13.53
N VAL A 44 -4.38 -4.01 -12.66
CA VAL A 44 -4.06 -3.28 -11.42
C VAL A 44 -3.49 -1.90 -11.73
N LEU A 45 -2.53 -1.80 -12.66
CA LEU A 45 -1.95 -0.52 -13.06
C LEU A 45 -2.98 0.42 -13.68
N TYR A 46 -3.91 -0.10 -14.48
CA TYR A 46 -4.97 0.71 -15.06
C TYR A 46 -5.81 1.40 -13.98
N GLN A 47 -6.23 0.66 -12.93
CA GLN A 47 -6.99 1.23 -11.82
C GLN A 47 -6.18 2.24 -11.00
N LEU A 48 -4.91 1.94 -10.70
CA LEU A 48 -4.03 2.86 -9.94
C LEU A 48 -3.80 4.18 -10.68
N VAL A 49 -3.50 4.11 -11.99
CA VAL A 49 -3.31 5.31 -12.81
C VAL A 49 -4.63 6.07 -13.00
N GLY A 50 -5.76 5.36 -13.12
CA GLY A 50 -7.09 5.96 -13.16
C GLY A 50 -7.40 6.78 -11.91
N GLY A 51 -7.15 6.22 -10.72
CA GLY A 51 -7.31 6.92 -9.44
C GLY A 51 -6.40 8.14 -9.32
N LEU A 52 -5.13 8.02 -9.70
CA LEU A 52 -4.19 9.13 -9.72
C LEU A 52 -4.66 10.27 -10.63
N ARG A 53 -5.09 9.96 -11.86
CA ARG A 53 -5.59 10.96 -12.82
C ARG A 53 -6.86 11.66 -12.31
N ALA A 54 -7.78 10.93 -11.69
CA ALA A 54 -8.97 11.53 -11.07
C ALA A 54 -8.58 12.51 -9.95
N GLY A 55 -7.66 12.11 -9.06
CA GLY A 55 -7.12 12.98 -8.01
C GLY A 55 -6.43 14.23 -8.56
N MET A 56 -5.58 14.08 -9.59
CA MET A 56 -4.96 15.20 -10.28
C MET A 56 -6.01 16.16 -10.87
N GLY A 57 -7.12 15.64 -11.40
CA GLY A 57 -8.26 16.42 -11.86
C GLY A 57 -8.90 17.26 -10.75
N TYR A 58 -9.19 16.67 -9.59
CA TYR A 58 -9.71 17.41 -8.42
C TYR A 58 -8.76 18.50 -7.93
N CYS A 59 -7.44 18.26 -8.00
CA CYS A 59 -6.42 19.24 -7.59
C CYS A 59 -6.07 20.26 -8.69
N GLY A 60 -6.64 20.14 -9.90
CA GLY A 60 -6.30 21.00 -11.03
C GLY A 60 -4.85 20.88 -11.51
N ALA A 61 -4.18 19.75 -11.25
CA ALA A 61 -2.77 19.53 -11.55
C ALA A 61 -2.61 18.82 -12.91
N LYS A 62 -1.94 19.47 -13.87
CA LYS A 62 -1.66 18.88 -15.19
C LYS A 62 -0.45 17.95 -15.18
N THR A 63 0.44 18.12 -14.19
CA THR A 63 1.68 17.35 -14.05
C THR A 63 1.85 16.84 -12.63
N ILE A 64 2.69 15.81 -12.44
CA ILE A 64 3.01 15.29 -11.09
C ILE A 64 3.71 16.37 -10.24
N SER A 65 4.57 17.18 -10.86
CA SER A 65 5.22 18.30 -10.19
C SER A 65 4.22 19.35 -9.68
N GLU A 66 3.15 19.62 -10.44
CA GLU A 66 2.05 20.48 -9.97
C GLU A 66 1.28 19.83 -8.80
N LEU A 67 1.00 18.52 -8.90
CA LEU A 67 0.27 17.77 -7.87
C LEU A 67 0.99 17.80 -6.51
N HIS A 68 2.33 17.82 -6.49
CA HIS A 68 3.10 17.96 -5.25
C HIS A 68 2.82 19.27 -4.48
N ASN A 69 2.23 20.29 -5.12
CA ASN A 69 1.82 21.53 -4.45
C ASN A 69 0.40 21.49 -3.88
N ALA A 70 -0.35 20.40 -4.08
CA ALA A 70 -1.69 20.21 -3.56
C ALA A 70 -1.72 20.36 -2.03
N LYS A 71 -2.88 20.78 -1.51
CA LYS A 71 -3.07 21.01 -0.08
C LYS A 71 -3.80 19.84 0.54
N PHE A 72 -3.28 19.37 1.67
CA PHE A 72 -3.95 18.38 2.51
C PHE A 72 -4.69 19.07 3.64
N VAL A 73 -5.76 18.44 4.10
CA VAL A 73 -6.44 18.81 5.34
C VAL A 73 -6.30 17.67 6.33
N ARG A 74 -6.14 17.99 7.61
CA ARG A 74 -6.13 16.99 8.67
C ARG A 74 -7.57 16.64 9.03
N ILE A 75 -7.86 15.35 9.06
CA ILE A 75 -9.16 14.82 9.50
C ILE A 75 -9.00 14.01 10.79
N THR A 76 -10.12 13.81 11.49
CA THR A 76 -10.19 12.94 12.67
C THR A 76 -10.37 11.47 12.23
N HIS A 77 -10.30 10.54 13.18
CA HIS A 77 -10.64 9.15 12.92
C HIS A 77 -12.08 8.97 12.41
N ALA A 78 -13.03 9.76 12.94
CA ALA A 78 -14.40 9.77 12.44
C ALA A 78 -14.47 10.16 10.96
N GLY A 79 -13.68 11.14 10.52
CA GLY A 79 -13.58 11.52 9.11
C GLY A 79 -12.99 10.41 8.22
N VAL A 80 -12.11 9.55 8.76
CA VAL A 80 -11.61 8.37 8.01
C VAL A 80 -12.71 7.35 7.79
N VAL A 81 -13.51 7.07 8.83
CA VAL A 81 -14.68 6.17 8.73
C VAL A 81 -15.71 6.73 7.75
N GLU A 82 -15.98 8.04 7.82
CA GLU A 82 -16.86 8.76 6.89
C GLU A 82 -16.35 8.70 5.44
N SER A 83 -15.03 8.73 5.22
CA SER A 83 -14.45 8.70 3.87
C SER A 83 -14.58 7.33 3.18
N HIS A 84 -14.73 6.24 3.94
CA HIS A 84 -15.00 4.91 3.39
C HIS A 84 -16.52 4.73 3.24
N PRO A 85 -17.02 3.85 2.33
CA PRO A 85 -18.42 3.45 2.35
C PRO A 85 -18.81 2.95 3.76
N HIS A 86 -19.84 3.57 4.32
CA HIS A 86 -20.36 3.31 5.66
C HIS A 86 -21.89 3.20 5.59
N ASP A 87 -22.48 2.56 6.60
CA ASP A 87 -23.93 2.38 6.76
C ASP A 87 -24.66 1.66 5.61
N ILE A 88 -23.90 0.90 4.79
CA ILE A 88 -24.43 0.04 3.72
C ILE A 88 -23.74 -1.34 3.72
N THR A 89 -24.42 -2.33 3.16
CA THR A 89 -23.83 -3.64 2.86
C THR A 89 -23.34 -3.67 1.41
N ILE A 90 -22.04 -3.89 1.23
CA ILE A 90 -21.44 -4.06 -0.10
C ILE A 90 -21.79 -5.46 -0.61
N THR A 91 -22.50 -5.53 -1.74
CA THR A 91 -22.92 -6.80 -2.36
C THR A 91 -21.98 -7.26 -3.48
N SER A 92 -21.17 -6.35 -4.03
CA SER A 92 -20.14 -6.61 -5.03
C SER A 92 -18.99 -5.63 -4.82
N GLU A 93 -17.77 -6.13 -4.79
CA GLU A 93 -16.59 -5.27 -4.69
C GLU A 93 -16.26 -4.62 -6.03
N ALA A 94 -15.69 -3.42 -5.97
CA ALA A 94 -15.14 -2.72 -7.11
C ALA A 94 -13.66 -3.10 -7.30
N PRO A 95 -13.12 -3.08 -8.52
CA PRO A 95 -11.73 -3.48 -8.79
C PRO A 95 -10.67 -2.59 -8.11
N ASN A 96 -11.06 -1.41 -7.64
CA ASN A 96 -10.21 -0.42 -7.00
C ASN A 96 -10.53 -0.16 -5.52
N TYR A 97 -11.42 -0.96 -4.91
CA TYR A 97 -11.81 -0.77 -3.51
C TYR A 97 -12.12 -2.08 -2.80
N SER A 98 -11.46 -2.31 -1.67
CA SER A 98 -11.81 -3.34 -0.69
C SER A 98 -11.52 -2.80 0.71
N ARG A 99 -12.23 -3.30 1.71
CA ARG A 99 -12.14 -2.86 3.11
C ARG A 99 -11.22 -3.75 3.97
N GLU A 100 -10.60 -4.76 3.35
CA GLU A 100 -9.60 -5.62 3.98
C GLU A 100 -8.28 -4.89 4.27
#